data_AF-A0AAP3AN81-F1
#
_entry.id   AF-A0AAP3AN81-F1
#
_cell.length_a   1.000
_cell.length_b   1.000
_cell.length_c   1.000
_cell.angle_alpha   90.00
_cell.angle_beta   90.00
_cell.angle_gamma   90.00
#
_symmetry.space_group_name_H-M   'P 1'
#
loop_
_entity.id
_entity.type
_entity.pdbx_description
1 polymer ?
#
loop_
_entity_poly.entity_id
_entity_poly.type
_entity_poly.pdbx_seq_one_letter_code
_entity_poly.pdbx_strand_id
1 'polypeptide(L)'
;MGNNSISIKPIADLLKFNFYIPSYQRGYRWTEQQVTDLLNDINEFTPKEIKNSDEKTWYCLQPIVVKQKEANEWDVIDGQQRLTTVLLVLHYLNQGYVETRQKKTI
;
A
#
# COMPACT_ATOMS: atom_id res chain seq x y z
N MET A 1 17.05 -1.72 23.97
CA MET A 1 16.18 -0.73 23.30
C MET A 1 16.02 -1.19 21.86
N GLY A 2 14.80 -1.43 21.38
CA GLY A 2 14.60 -1.89 20.00
C GLY A 2 14.90 -0.76 19.02
N ASN A 3 15.78 -1.00 18.05
CA ASN A 3 16.09 -0.02 17.02
C ASN A 3 14.89 0.08 16.07
N ASN A 4 14.11 1.16 16.17
CA ASN A 4 13.11 1.49 15.16
C ASN A 4 13.84 1.95 13.90
N SER A 5 13.58 1.30 12.77
CA SER A 5 14.11 1.70 11.46
C SER A 5 12.95 2.09 10.54
N ILE A 6 13.17 3.13 9.74
CA ILE A 6 12.26 3.54 8.68
C ILE A 6 12.86 3.13 7.34
N SER A 7 12.06 2.50 6.48
CA SER A 7 12.49 2.13 5.14
C SER A 7 11.41 2.48 4.12
N ILE A 8 11.83 3.02 2.99
CA ILE A 8 10.94 3.32 1.87
C ILE A 8 10.85 2.07 1.00
N LYS A 9 9.62 1.67 0.66
CA LYS A 9 9.33 0.52 -0.20
C LYS A 9 8.28 0.89 -1.23
N PRO A 10 8.46 0.56 -2.51
CA PRO A 10 7.38 0.60 -3.49
C PRO A 10 6.22 -0.30 -3.06
N ILE A 11 4.99 0.07 -3.41
CA ILE A 11 3.79 -0.74 -3.11
C ILE A 11 3.93 -2.17 -3.66
N ALA A 12 4.55 -2.33 -4.85
CA ALA A 12 4.78 -3.64 -5.45
C ALA A 12 5.68 -4.55 -4.60
N ASP A 13 6.62 -3.99 -3.85
CA ASP A 13 7.48 -4.77 -2.95
C ASP A 13 6.72 -5.29 -1.74
N LEU A 14 5.62 -4.64 -1.34
CA LEU A 14 4.79 -5.11 -0.24
C LEU A 14 4.20 -6.50 -0.51
N LEU A 15 4.00 -6.85 -1.78
CA LEU A 15 3.49 -8.17 -2.20
C LEU A 15 4.47 -9.33 -1.93
N LYS A 16 5.73 -9.03 -1.58
CA LYS A 16 6.74 -10.02 -1.21
C LYS A 16 6.70 -10.39 0.29
N PHE A 17 5.89 -9.70 1.07
CA PHE A 17 5.79 -9.85 2.52
C PHE A 17 4.39 -10.33 2.94
N ASN A 18 4.32 -11.01 4.07
CA ASN A 18 3.08 -11.41 4.73
C ASN A 18 2.80 -10.45 5.89
N PHE A 19 1.65 -9.79 5.84
CA PHE A 19 1.20 -8.88 6.88
C PHE A 19 0.06 -9.52 7.67
N TYR A 20 0.21 -9.54 8.99
CA TYR A 20 -0.75 -10.10 9.92
C TYR A 20 -1.40 -8.97 10.72
N ILE A 21 -2.72 -8.99 10.82
CA ILE A 21 -3.48 -8.07 11.68
C ILE A 21 -3.73 -8.79 13.02
N PRO A 22 -3.11 -8.34 14.12
CA PRO A 22 -3.31 -8.98 15.42
C PRO A 22 -4.75 -8.90 15.91
N SER A 23 -5.18 -9.86 16.73
CA SER A 23 -6.58 -9.96 17.19
C SER A 23 -7.09 -8.77 18.03
N TYR A 24 -6.18 -8.00 18.64
CA TYR A 24 -6.51 -6.79 19.41
C TYR A 24 -6.82 -5.58 18.51
N GLN A 25 -6.52 -5.66 17.22
CA GLN A 25 -6.85 -4.61 16.28
C GLN A 25 -8.34 -4.61 15.93
N ARG A 26 -8.86 -3.43 15.62
CA ARG A 26 -10.27 -3.30 15.17
C ARG A 26 -10.44 -3.86 13.76
N GLY A 27 -11.65 -4.29 13.43
CA GLY A 27 -12.00 -4.64 12.05
C GLY A 27 -11.92 -3.45 11.09
N TYR A 28 -12.03 -3.73 9.79
CA TYR A 28 -12.07 -2.67 8.78
C TYR A 28 -13.30 -1.76 8.99
N ARG A 29 -13.06 -0.45 9.03
CA ARG A 29 -14.07 0.59 9.29
C ARG A 29 -13.93 1.81 8.39
N TRP A 30 -13.10 1.74 7.35
CA TRP A 30 -13.04 2.83 6.39
C TRP A 30 -14.35 2.85 5.59
N THR A 31 -14.95 4.03 5.50
CA THR A 31 -16.13 4.32 4.69
C THR A 31 -15.70 4.75 3.30
N GLU A 32 -16.67 4.86 2.39
CA GLU A 32 -16.47 5.39 1.04
C GLU A 32 -15.70 6.72 1.05
N GLN A 33 -16.04 7.63 1.98
CA GLN A 33 -15.35 8.92 2.10
C GLN A 33 -13.84 8.76 2.25
N GLN A 34 -13.38 7.92 3.18
CA GLN A 34 -11.95 7.74 3.45
C GLN A 34 -11.22 7.03 2.31
N VAL A 35 -11.91 6.13 1.60
CA VAL A 35 -11.38 5.48 0.41
C VAL A 35 -11.23 6.50 -0.72
N THR A 36 -12.25 7.32 -0.95
CA THR A 36 -12.24 8.39 -1.96
C THR A 36 -11.15 9.42 -1.66
N ASP A 37 -10.99 9.83 -0.40
CA ASP A 37 -9.93 10.76 0.01
C ASP A 37 -8.54 10.17 -0.30
N LEU A 38 -8.33 8.88 0.00
CA LEU A 38 -7.06 8.20 -0.33
C LEU A 38 -6.80 8.19 -1.84
N LEU A 39 -7.82 7.86 -2.64
CA LEU A 39 -7.69 7.79 -4.10
C LEU A 39 -7.44 9.17 -4.71
N ASN A 40 -8.11 10.20 -4.20
CA ASN A 40 -7.91 11.58 -4.63
C ASN A 40 -6.48 12.05 -4.32
N ASP A 41 -5.97 11.78 -3.12
CA ASP A 41 -4.60 12.17 -2.74
C ASP A 41 -3.55 11.49 -3.64
N ILE A 42 -3.73 10.21 -3.98
CA ILE A 42 -2.88 9.52 -4.95
C ILE A 42 -2.99 10.14 -6.35
N ASN A 43 -4.20 10.49 -6.79
CA ASN A 43 -4.46 11.01 -8.13
C ASN A 43 -3.99 12.46 -8.32
N GLU A 44 -4.03 13.28 -7.27
CA GLU A 44 -3.59 14.67 -7.29
C GLU A 44 -2.06 14.79 -7.33
N PHE A 45 -1.33 13.75 -6.94
CA PHE A 45 0.12 13.76 -7.00
C PHE A 45 0.65 13.73 -8.44
N THR A 46 1.37 14.79 -8.81
CA THR A 46 2.11 14.86 -10.08
C THR A 46 3.61 14.79 -9.80
N PRO A 47 4.34 13.76 -10.29
CA PRO A 47 5.80 13.69 -10.17
C PRO A 47 6.48 14.89 -10.83
N LYS A 48 7.41 15.52 -10.12
CA LYS A 48 8.23 16.65 -10.60
C LYS A 48 9.70 16.24 -10.68
N GLU A 49 10.42 16.78 -11.64
CA GLU A 49 11.87 16.59 -11.73
C GLU A 49 12.56 17.19 -10.50
N ILE A 50 13.51 16.46 -9.92
CA ILE A 50 14.35 16.96 -8.83
C ILE A 50 15.57 17.64 -9.46
N LYS A 51 15.80 18.91 -9.11
CA LYS A 51 16.92 19.70 -9.65
C LYS A 51 18.25 18.97 -9.44
N ASN A 52 19.05 18.90 -10.51
CA ASN A 52 20.37 18.25 -10.53
C ASN A 52 20.35 16.73 -10.26
N SER A 53 19.26 16.05 -10.62
CA SER A 53 19.20 14.59 -10.61
C SER A 53 18.33 14.08 -11.75
N ASP A 54 18.52 12.83 -12.16
CA ASP A 54 17.64 12.13 -13.09
C ASP A 54 16.40 11.52 -12.39
N GLU A 55 16.14 11.92 -11.14
CA GLU A 55 15.06 11.40 -10.31
C GLU A 55 13.84 12.34 -10.30
N LYS A 56 12.67 11.74 -10.12
CA LYS A 56 11.39 12.44 -9.91
C LYS A 56 10.98 12.37 -8.45
N THR A 57 10.26 13.38 -7.98
CA THR A 57 9.57 13.31 -6.69
C THR A 57 8.60 12.14 -6.67
N TRP A 58 8.46 11.52 -5.51
CA TRP A 58 7.54 10.40 -5.28
C TRP A 58 6.55 10.74 -4.17
N TYR A 59 5.40 10.08 -4.21
CA TYR A 59 4.35 10.22 -3.21
C TYR A 59 4.46 9.13 -2.15
N CYS A 60 4.22 9.50 -0.89
CA CYS A 60 4.28 8.60 0.25
C CYS A 60 2.89 8.43 0.85
N LEU A 61 2.35 7.21 0.82
CA LEU A 61 1.03 6.85 1.36
C LEU A 61 1.00 6.75 2.91
N GLN A 62 1.79 7.60 3.56
CA GLN A 62 2.11 7.58 4.99
C GLN A 62 2.82 6.28 5.45
N PRO A 63 3.62 6.33 6.52
CA PRO A 63 4.26 5.13 7.05
C PRO A 63 3.23 4.12 7.57
N ILE A 64 3.58 2.83 7.48
CA ILE A 64 2.94 1.74 8.21
C ILE A 64 3.88 1.31 9.34
N VAL A 65 3.33 1.04 10.52
CA VAL A 65 4.13 0.58 11.66
C VAL A 65 3.96 -0.92 11.77
N VAL A 66 5.06 -1.64 11.69
CA VAL A 66 5.08 -3.10 11.72
C VAL A 66 6.11 -3.63 12.70
N LYS A 67 5.87 -4.83 13.20
CA LYS A 67 6.81 -5.60 14.01
C LYS A 67 7.15 -6.89 13.29
N GLN A 68 8.44 -7.15 13.11
CA GLN A 68 8.88 -8.40 12.52
C GLN A 68 8.52 -9.57 13.45
N LYS A 69 7.89 -10.60 12.88
CA LYS A 69 7.58 -11.86 13.57
C LYS A 69 8.57 -12.94 13.13
N GLU A 70 8.70 -13.16 11.82
CA GLU A 70 9.60 -14.12 11.18
C GLU A 70 10.18 -13.53 9.87
N ALA A 71 10.89 -14.35 9.08
CA ALA A 71 11.38 -13.92 7.76
C ALA A 71 10.21 -13.57 6.84
N ASN A 72 10.15 -12.31 6.40
CA ASN A 72 9.06 -11.74 5.59
C ASN A 72 7.67 -11.73 6.25
N GLU A 73 7.55 -12.05 7.54
CA GLU A 73 6.30 -12.00 8.30
C GLU A 73 6.27 -10.80 9.25
N TRP A 74 5.20 -10.03 9.19
CA TRP A 74 5.09 -8.74 9.89
C TRP A 74 3.73 -8.58 10.56
N ASP A 75 3.72 -8.30 11.86
CA ASP A 75 2.52 -7.87 12.56
C ASP A 75 2.30 -6.37 12.31
N VAL A 76 1.09 -5.99 11.88
CA VAL A 76 0.72 -4.60 11.66
C VAL A 76 0.28 -3.97 12.98
N ILE A 77 1.02 -2.95 13.41
CA ILE A 77 0.74 -2.18 14.63
C ILE A 77 -0.10 -0.95 14.29
N ASP A 78 0.22 -0.26 13.19
CA ASP A 78 -0.54 0.90 12.69
C ASP A 78 -0.54 0.94 11.15
N GLY A 79 -1.58 1.57 10.59
CA GLY A 79 -1.78 1.69 9.15
C GLY A 79 -2.62 0.56 8.53
N GLN A 80 -3.25 -0.30 9.35
CA GLN A 80 -4.05 -1.44 8.88
C GLN A 80 -5.14 -1.07 7.86
N GLN A 81 -5.79 0.08 8.02
CA GLN A 81 -6.90 0.52 7.17
C GLN A 81 -6.38 0.91 5.79
N ARG A 82 -5.26 1.63 5.76
CA ARG A 82 -4.57 2.02 4.52
C ARG A 82 -4.07 0.78 3.79
N LEU A 83 -3.33 -0.08 4.49
CA LEU A 83 -2.77 -1.32 3.93
C LEU A 83 -3.85 -2.21 3.33
N THR A 84 -4.96 -2.42 4.05
CA THR A 84 -6.09 -3.23 3.58
C THR A 84 -6.75 -2.59 2.35
N THR A 85 -6.96 -1.26 2.36
CA THR A 85 -7.57 -0.56 1.21
C THR A 85 -6.70 -0.66 -0.03
N VAL A 86 -5.39 -0.47 0.09
CA VAL A 86 -4.45 -0.65 -1.02
C VAL A 86 -4.52 -2.07 -1.59
N LEU A 87 -4.55 -3.08 -0.73
CA LEU A 87 -4.69 -4.48 -1.16
C LEU A 87 -5.99 -4.70 -1.97
N LEU A 88 -7.12 -4.16 -1.50
CA LEU A 88 -8.41 -4.28 -2.19
C LEU A 88 -8.40 -3.58 -3.55
N VAL A 89 -7.83 -2.37 -3.63
CA VAL A 89 -7.69 -1.62 -4.90
C VAL A 89 -6.83 -2.41 -5.88
N LEU A 90 -5.68 -2.92 -5.45
CA LEU A 90 -4.80 -3.74 -6.29
C LEU A 90 -5.51 -5.02 -6.77
N HIS A 91 -6.26 -5.67 -5.88
CA HIS A 91 -7.04 -6.86 -6.22
C HIS A 91 -8.07 -6.57 -7.31
N TYR A 92 -8.86 -5.51 -7.16
CA TYR A 92 -9.86 -5.10 -8.14
C TYR A 92 -9.23 -4.73 -9.49
N LEU A 93 -8.16 -3.94 -9.48
CA LEU A 93 -7.43 -3.58 -10.70
C LEU A 93 -6.91 -4.84 -11.40
N ASN A 94 -6.31 -5.76 -10.66
CA ASN A 94 -5.78 -7.01 -11.22
C ASN A 94 -6.89 -7.89 -11.84
N GLN A 95 -8.06 -7.99 -11.20
CA GLN A 95 -9.21 -8.67 -11.80
C GLN A 95 -9.61 -8.05 -13.14
N GLY A 96 -9.74 -6.72 -13.19
CA GLY A 96 -10.04 -6.01 -14.44
C GLY A 96 -8.97 -6.22 -15.53
N TYR A 97 -7.69 -6.27 -15.15
CA TYR A 97 -6.60 -6.60 -16.09
C TYR A 97 -6.70 -8.03 -16.64
N VAL A 98 -7.05 -9.02 -15.81
CA VAL A 98 -7.21 -10.41 -16.25
C VAL A 98 -8.42 -10.54 -17.20
N GLU A 99 -9.55 -9.97 -16.86
CA GLU A 99 -10.78 -10.03 -17.68
C GLU A 99 -10.61 -9.36 -19.05
N THR A 100 -9.95 -8.19 -19.10
CA THR A 100 -9.68 -7.49 -20.37
C THR A 100 -8.72 -8.26 -21.27
N ARG A 101 -7.77 -9.04 -20.70
CA ARG A 101 -6.90 -9.94 -21.46
C ARG A 101 -7.63 -11.13 -22.04
N GLN A 102 -8.55 -11.73 -21.28
CA GLN A 102 -9.36 -12.85 -21.76
C GLN A 102 -10.25 -12.45 -22.93
N LYS A 103 -10.86 -11.26 -22.89
CA LYS A 103 -11.71 -10.74 -23.98
C LYS A 103 -10.94 -10.39 -25.27
N LYS A 104 -9.61 -10.19 -25.22
CA LYS A 104 -8.77 -9.94 -26.41
C LYS A 104 -8.25 -11.23 -27.08
N THR A 105 -8.44 -12.39 -26.44
CA THR A 105 -7.95 -13.69 -26.93
C THR A 105 -9.10 -14.52 -27.55
N ILE A 106 -10.27 -13.91 -27.77
CA ILE A 106 -11.44 -14.52 -28.40
C ILE A 106 -11.83 -13.71 -29.62
#